data_AF-A0A350I1M6-F1
#
_entry.id   AF-A0A350I1M6-F1
#
_cell.length_a   1.000
_cell.length_b   1.000
_cell.length_c   1.000
_cell.angle_alpha   90.00
_cell.angle_beta   90.00
_cell.angle_gamma   90.00
#
_symmetry.space_group_name_H-M   'P 1'
#
loop_
_entity.id
_entity.type
_entity.pdbx_description
1 polymer ?
#
loop_
_entity_poly.entity_id
_entity_poly.type
_entity_poly.pdbx_seq_one_letter_code
_entity_poly.pdbx_strand_id
1 'polypeptide(L)' 'IQIPPEHCDYIILHELNHLEHMNHSSHFWKSLEVLCPLFRKSEAWLKVNGKYLRD' A
#
# COMPACT_ATOMS: atom_id res chain seq x y z
N ILE A 1 -9.33 -3.36 -14.17
CA ILE A 1 -8.26 -4.36 -13.97
C ILE A 1 -8.36 -4.84 -12.54
N GLN A 2 -8.23 -6.15 -12.27
CA GLN A 2 -8.16 -6.64 -10.88
C GLN A 2 -6.75 -6.41 -10.34
N ILE A 3 -6.65 -6.21 -9.02
CA ILE A 3 -5.36 -6.06 -8.36
C ILE A 3 -4.61 -7.41 -8.43
N PRO A 4 -3.38 -7.43 -8.98
CA PRO A 4 -2.55 -8.63 -8.99
C PRO A 4 -2.26 -9.09 -7.55
N PRO A 5 -2.22 -10.42 -7.28
CA PRO A 5 -1.99 -10.95 -5.94
C PRO A 5 -0.75 -10.40 -5.24
N GLU A 6 0.33 -10.12 -5.98
CA GLU A 6 1.57 -9.58 -5.44
C GLU A 6 1.44 -8.15 -4.85
N HIS A 7 0.32 -7.47 -5.09
CA HIS A 7 0.04 -6.12 -4.58
C HIS A 7 -1.06 -6.10 -3.51
N CYS A 8 -1.76 -7.23 -3.27
CA CYS A 8 -2.84 -7.31 -2.29
C CYS A 8 -2.35 -7.07 -0.86
N ASP A 9 -1.25 -7.72 -0.46
CA ASP A 9 -0.69 -7.58 0.90
C ASP A 9 -0.34 -6.12 1.22
N TYR A 10 0.18 -5.38 0.22
CA TYR A 10 0.47 -3.97 0.38
C TYR A 10 -0.79 -3.16 0.73
N ILE A 11 -1.90 -3.38 0.02
CA ILE A 11 -3.14 -2.62 0.25
C ILE A 11 -3.71 -2.98 1.62
N ILE A 12 -3.79 -4.27 1.96
CA ILE A 12 -4.31 -4.71 3.25
C ILE A 12 -3.47 -4.12 4.40
N LEU A 13 -2.14 -4.22 4.31
CA LEU A 13 -1.25 -3.68 5.33
C LEU A 13 -1.27 -2.14 5.36
N HIS A 14 -1.46 -1.48 4.22
CA HIS A 14 -1.64 -0.03 4.15
C HIS A 14 -2.87 0.43 4.93
N GLU A 15 -4.02 -0.20 4.69
CA GLU A 15 -5.27 0.13 5.39
C GLU A 15 -5.21 -0.26 6.87
N LEU A 16 -4.58 -1.38 7.22
CA LEU A 16 -4.37 -1.75 8.63
C LEU A 16 -3.43 -0.77 9.34
N ASN A 17 -2.37 -0.30 8.68
CA ASN A 17 -1.45 0.69 9.26
C ASN A 17 -2.14 2.03 9.54
N HIS A 18 -3.24 2.34 8.84
CA HIS A 18 -4.06 3.52 9.16
C HIS A 18 -4.73 3.47 10.54
N LEU A 19 -4.89 2.28 11.14
CA LEU A 19 -5.41 2.14 12.51
C LEU A 19 -4.51 2.82 13.56
N GLU A 20 -3.19 2.85 13.32
CA GLU A 20 -2.21 3.53 14.18
C GLU A 20 -1.78 4.90 13.64
N HIS A 21 -1.81 5.06 12.32
CA HIS A 21 -1.30 6.24 11.62
C HIS A 21 -2.33 6.76 10.61
N MET A 22 -3.20 7.68 11.04
CA MET A 22 -4.31 8.20 10.24
C MET A 22 -3.91 8.98 8.97
N ASN A 23 -2.63 9.30 8.80
CA ASN A 23 -2.11 10.00 7.63
C ASN A 23 -0.82 9.34 7.11
N HIS A 24 -0.47 9.60 5.85
CA HIS A 24 0.75 9.11 5.21
C HIS A 24 2.00 9.90 5.65
N SER A 25 2.17 10.11 6.95
CA SER A 25 3.35 10.77 7.53
C SER A 25 4.61 9.90 7.44
N SER A 26 5.77 10.47 7.79
CA SER A 26 7.02 9.70 7.85
C SER A 26 6.95 8.50 8.81
N HIS A 27 6.13 8.58 9.87
CA HIS A 27 5.93 7.47 10.81
C HIS A 27 5.13 6.34 10.17
N PHE A 28 4.07 6.68 9.43
CA PHE A 28 3.31 5.73 8.64
C PHE A 28 4.23 4.93 7.71
N TRP A 29 5.06 5.61 6.93
CA TRP A 29 5.92 4.94 5.95
C TRP A 29 7.03 4.10 6.60
N LYS A 30 7.58 4.54 7.74
CA LYS A 30 8.54 3.74 8.50
C LYS A 30 7.90 2.47 9.07
N SER A 31 6.69 2.57 9.63
CA SER A 31 5.95 1.40 10.13
C SER A 31 5.63 0.44 8.98
N LEU A 32 5.11 0.97 7.86
CA LEU A 32 4.77 0.16 6.70
C LEU A 32 5.99 -0.51 6.05
N GLU A 33 7.16 0.10 6.09
CA GLU A 33 8.41 -0.50 5.62
C GLU A 33 8.83 -1.72 6.45
N VAL A 34 8.53 -1.72 7.75
CA VAL A 34 8.76 -2.87 8.64
C VAL A 34 7.77 -4.00 8.35
N LEU A 35 6.49 -3.66 8.16
CA LEU A 35 5.42 -4.62 7.90
C LEU A 35 5.47 -5.21 6.49
N CYS A 36 5.87 -4.41 5.51
CA CYS A 36 5.89 -4.75 4.10
C CYS A 36 7.18 -4.18 3.44
N PRO A 37 8.33 -4.88 3.54
CA PRO A 37 9.61 -4.37 3.04
C PRO A 37 9.63 -4.01 1.55
N LEU A 38 8.74 -4.62 0.75
CA LEU A 38 8.62 -4.39 -0.69
C LEU A 38 7.49 -3.41 -1.06
N PHE A 39 6.93 -2.67 -0.09
CA PHE A 39 5.78 -1.78 -0.30
C PHE A 39 6.01 -0.77 -1.45
N ARG A 40 7.25 -0.28 -1.62
CA ARG A 40 7.58 0.72 -2.64
C ARG A 40 7.28 0.25 -4.06
N LYS A 41 7.45 -1.04 -4.35
CA LYS A 41 7.12 -1.63 -5.66
C LYS A 41 5.61 -1.59 -5.90
N SER A 42 4.83 -1.97 -4.89
CA SER A 42 3.37 -1.96 -4.94
C SER A 42 2.80 -0.55 -4.97
N GLU A 43 3.37 0.38 -4.20
CA GLU A 43 3.00 1.80 -4.23
C GLU A 43 3.22 2.39 -5.63
N ALA A 44 4.39 2.14 -6.24
CA ALA A 44 4.68 2.60 -7.59
C ALA A 44 3.73 1.99 -8.62
N TRP A 45 3.44 0.69 -8.53
CA TRP A 45 2.48 0.03 -9.40
C TRP A 45 1.08 0.63 -9.27
N LEU A 46 0.61 0.90 -8.05
CA LEU A 46 -0.70 1.50 -7.79
C LEU A 46 -0.78 2.96 -8.26
N LYS A 47 0.29 3.75 -8.14
CA LYS A 47 0.32 5.12 -8.70
C LYS A 47 0.08 5.14 -10.21
N VAL A 48 0.55 4.11 -10.93
CA VAL A 48 0.39 3.99 -12.38
C VAL A 48 -0.96 3.38 -12.76
N ASN A 49 -1.34 2.29 -12.08
CA ASN A 49 -2.45 1.43 -12.47
C ASN A 49 -3.75 1.69 -11.70
N GLY A 50 -3.70 2.41 -10.58
CA GLY A 50 -4.82 2.62 -9.66
C GLY A 50 -6.04 3.26 -10.34
N LYS A 51 -5.81 4.21 -11.25
CA LYS A 51 -6.87 4.84 -12.06
C LYS A 51 -7.60 3.89 -13.03
N TYR A 52 -7.08 2.69 -13.24
CA TYR A 52 -7.64 1.65 -14.12
C TYR A 52 -8.17 0.43 -13.35
N LEU A 53 -8.02 0.44 -12.02
CA LEU A 53 -8.72 -0.50 -11.15
C LEU A 53 -10.21 -0.15 -11.19
N ARG A 54 -11.06 -1.17 -11.26
CA ARG A 54 -12.52 -1.00 -11.17
C ARG A 54 -12.95 -1.58 -9.84
N ASP A 55 -13.97 -0.97 -9.25
CA ASP A 55 -14.64 -1.41 -8.04
C ASP A 55 -15.23 -2.83 -8.18
#